data_AF-A0A1E9ZEH8-F1
#
_entry.id   AF-A0A1E9ZEH8-F1
#
_cell.length_a   1.000
_cell.length_b   1.000
_cell.length_c   1.000
_cell.angle_alpha   90.00
_cell.angle_beta   90.00
_cell.angle_gamma   90.00
#
_symmetry.space_group_name_H-M   'P 1'
#
loop_
_entity.id
_entity.type
_entity.pdbx_description
1 polymer ?
#
loop_
_entity_poly.entity_id
_entity_poly.type
_entity_poly.pdbx_seq_one_letter_code
_entity_poly.pdbx_strand_id
1 'polypeptide(L)'
;MLDSFLSNPYRTEFSPWPVSEHYATERAGGVPEAMLLPGELTVHRGDGAKMSYYLDWPEEFNEYTRAITLRPRTKNGYPQDFMFTVAVRDGQAVFTATALSFWEQRDGRPYDREPIARGYVDVASYESCEEYAGISAAPTLIGWDIADPYPARMALIRALCEGVASSITMGTQILADGQVQVDHKDGDLLALHVNAISTVGGMVRALIIEQDRVPSGVSTGTTTGASERADLQTRAYYANVLSPVPGEFGNLVWSRSEDAEYYPYRPTRHKPIFHAPSPPQKLPLAVQVLMEHLPAAPLAATRTAPKRRPYLPGQVRISSPRH
;
A
#
# COMPACT_ATOMS: atom_id res chain seq x y z
N MET A 1 37.57 -3.48 12.38
CA MET A 1 37.74 -2.54 11.25
C MET A 1 37.49 -3.34 9.97
N LEU A 2 36.23 -3.50 9.59
CA LEU A 2 35.76 -4.24 8.40
C LEU A 2 34.69 -3.39 7.70
N ASP A 3 34.98 -2.10 7.54
CA ASP A 3 34.20 -1.18 6.71
C ASP A 3 34.67 -1.29 5.25
N SER A 4 34.63 -2.49 4.70
CA SER A 4 34.79 -2.70 3.26
C SER A 4 33.45 -2.38 2.60
N PHE A 5 33.37 -1.15 2.08
CA PHE A 5 32.35 -0.60 1.19
C PHE A 5 32.04 -1.55 0.02
N LEU A 6 31.20 -2.55 0.25
CA LEU A 6 30.30 -3.02 -0.80
C LEU A 6 29.14 -2.04 -0.76
N SER A 7 28.98 -1.25 -1.83
CA SER A 7 27.76 -0.45 -2.01
C SER A 7 26.57 -1.36 -1.74
N ASN A 8 25.65 -0.93 -0.86
CA ASN A 8 24.42 -1.67 -0.63
C ASN A 8 23.79 -1.91 -2.03
N PRO A 9 23.60 -3.18 -2.47
CA PRO A 9 23.05 -3.44 -3.80
C PRO A 9 21.61 -2.95 -3.93
N TYR A 10 21.03 -2.49 -2.83
CA TYR A 10 19.71 -1.89 -2.75
C TYR A 10 19.80 -0.39 -2.43
N ARG A 11 19.01 0.39 -3.17
CA ARG A 11 18.66 1.77 -2.85
C ARG A 11 17.17 1.83 -2.54
N THR A 12 16.77 2.57 -1.52
CA THR A 12 15.36 2.79 -1.20
C THR A 12 14.91 4.22 -1.43
N GLU A 13 13.64 4.36 -1.75
CA GLU A 13 12.93 5.64 -1.89
C GLU A 13 11.59 5.51 -1.17
N PHE A 14 11.35 6.37 -0.18
CA PHE A 14 10.08 6.42 0.52
C PHE A 14 9.26 7.60 -0.01
N SER A 15 8.01 7.34 -0.38
CA SER A 15 7.05 8.34 -0.83
C SER A 15 5.93 8.42 0.20
N PRO A 16 5.92 9.44 1.08
CA PRO A 16 4.91 9.56 2.12
C PRO A 16 3.53 9.79 1.51
N TRP A 17 2.51 9.23 2.15
CA TRP A 17 1.12 9.48 1.80
C TRP A 17 0.53 10.61 2.65
N PRO A 18 -0.54 11.27 2.16
CA PRO A 18 -1.27 12.22 2.97
C PRO A 18 -1.81 11.60 4.26
N VAL A 19 -1.89 12.45 5.29
CA VAL A 19 -2.40 12.12 6.63
C VAL A 19 -3.48 13.11 7.05
N SER A 20 -4.26 12.76 8.08
CA SER A 20 -5.26 13.68 8.65
C SER A 20 -4.64 14.81 9.48
N GLU A 21 -5.42 15.86 9.75
CA GLU A 21 -5.07 16.92 10.70
C GLU A 21 -4.80 16.37 12.12
N HIS A 22 -5.53 15.33 12.52
CA HIS A 22 -5.29 14.64 13.80
C HIS A 22 -3.89 14.04 13.83
N TYR A 23 -3.54 13.25 12.82
CA TYR A 23 -2.21 12.66 12.68
C TYR A 23 -1.10 13.72 12.75
N ALA A 24 -1.27 14.81 11.99
CA ALA A 24 -0.30 15.90 11.94
C ALA A 24 -0.12 16.58 13.31
N THR A 25 -1.22 16.75 14.07
CA THR A 25 -1.19 17.33 15.41
C THR A 25 -0.44 16.43 16.40
N GLU A 26 -0.72 15.12 16.40
CA GLU A 26 0.00 14.16 17.25
C GLU A 26 1.50 14.13 16.92
N ARG A 27 1.83 14.19 15.63
CA ARG A 27 3.22 14.25 15.17
C ARG A 27 3.94 15.53 15.63
N ALA A 28 3.30 16.70 15.48
CA ALA A 28 3.84 17.96 15.96
C ALA A 28 3.96 18.00 17.50
N GLY A 29 3.09 17.27 18.20
CA GLY A 29 3.16 17.04 19.65
C GLY A 29 4.27 16.08 20.08
N GLY A 30 5.01 15.48 19.14
CA GLY A 30 6.11 14.55 19.42
C GLY A 30 5.66 13.15 19.83
N VAL A 31 4.44 12.73 19.47
CA VAL A 31 3.99 11.36 19.72
C VAL A 31 4.86 10.38 18.92
N PRO A 32 5.59 9.45 19.57
CA PRO A 32 6.55 8.57 18.91
C PRO A 32 5.97 7.77 17.74
N GLU A 33 4.75 7.25 17.91
CA GLU A 33 4.04 6.49 16.88
C GLU A 33 3.71 7.35 15.66
N ALA A 34 3.35 8.62 15.88
CA ALA A 34 3.01 9.56 14.82
C ALA A 34 4.24 10.02 14.01
N MET A 35 5.46 9.77 14.50
CA MET A 35 6.69 10.16 13.79
C MET A 35 6.90 9.39 12.49
N LEU A 36 6.44 8.13 12.39
CA LEU A 36 6.58 7.31 11.18
C LEU A 36 5.45 7.55 10.19
N LEU A 37 5.70 8.19 9.06
CA LEU A 37 4.62 8.43 8.09
C LEU A 37 4.15 7.15 7.38
N PRO A 38 2.84 7.04 7.06
CA PRO A 38 2.38 6.06 6.10
C PRO A 38 2.90 6.40 4.69
N GLY A 39 3.05 5.40 3.82
CA GLY A 39 3.62 5.64 2.50
C GLY A 39 3.95 4.40 1.67
N GLU A 40 4.50 4.65 0.49
CA GLU A 40 5.07 3.62 -0.38
C GLU A 40 6.60 3.62 -0.29
N LEU A 41 7.17 2.47 0.05
CA LEU A 41 8.60 2.22 0.00
C LEU A 41 8.96 1.50 -1.29
N THR A 42 9.75 2.13 -2.16
CA THR A 42 10.30 1.49 -3.36
C THR A 42 11.76 1.09 -3.11
N VAL A 43 12.07 -0.19 -3.34
CA VAL A 43 13.43 -0.75 -3.31
C VAL A 43 13.90 -0.95 -4.75
N HIS A 44 15.07 -0.40 -5.05
CA HIS A 44 15.78 -0.56 -6.32
C HIS A 44 16.99 -1.45 -6.10
N ARG A 45 17.13 -2.50 -6.90
CA ARG A 45 18.32 -3.36 -6.92
C ARG A 45 19.27 -2.89 -8.04
N GLY A 46 20.58 -3.11 -7.85
CA GLY A 46 21.61 -2.69 -8.80
C GLY A 46 21.50 -3.23 -10.25
N ASP A 47 20.67 -4.25 -10.49
CA ASP A 47 20.37 -4.77 -11.82
C ASP A 47 19.15 -4.10 -12.50
N GLY A 48 18.61 -3.05 -11.88
CA GLY A 48 17.45 -2.31 -12.39
C GLY A 48 16.10 -2.89 -11.95
N ALA A 49 16.07 -4.03 -11.25
CA ALA A 49 14.84 -4.54 -10.67
C ALA A 49 14.31 -3.60 -9.57
N LYS A 50 12.99 -3.41 -9.52
CA LYS A 50 12.34 -2.60 -8.49
C LYS A 50 11.18 -3.34 -7.83
N MET A 51 10.93 -3.04 -6.57
CA MET A 51 9.81 -3.57 -5.81
C MET A 51 9.25 -2.50 -4.89
N SER A 52 7.94 -2.44 -4.75
CA SER A 52 7.27 -1.51 -3.85
C SER A 52 6.54 -2.21 -2.72
N TYR A 53 6.54 -1.56 -1.55
CA TYR A 53 5.80 -1.98 -0.37
C TYR A 53 4.99 -0.83 0.18
N TYR A 54 3.91 -1.19 0.86
CA TYR A 54 3.02 -0.28 1.55
C TYR A 54 3.28 -0.35 3.05
N LEU A 55 3.45 0.82 3.66
CA LEU A 55 3.37 1.03 5.08
C LEU A 55 2.05 1.75 5.37
N ASP A 56 1.03 0.96 5.69
CA ASP A 56 -0.29 1.45 6.07
C ASP A 56 -0.32 1.70 7.58
N TRP A 57 0.38 2.77 7.99
CA TRP A 57 0.50 3.14 9.38
C TRP A 57 -0.84 3.68 9.90
N PRO A 58 -1.30 3.26 11.10
CA PRO A 58 -2.60 3.65 11.62
C PRO A 58 -2.62 5.12 12.02
N GLU A 59 -3.83 5.68 12.16
CA GLU A 59 -4.02 7.02 12.73
C GLU A 59 -4.37 6.98 14.23
N GLU A 60 -4.87 5.85 14.72
CA GLU A 60 -5.14 5.65 16.15
C GLU A 60 -3.86 5.15 16.84
N PHE A 61 -3.14 6.07 17.47
CA PHE A 61 -1.96 5.73 18.27
C PHE A 61 -2.39 5.35 19.68
N ASN A 62 -2.18 4.11 20.06
CA ASN A 62 -2.36 3.65 21.43
C ASN A 62 -1.27 2.65 21.84
N GLU A 63 -1.18 2.34 23.13
CA GLU A 63 -0.23 1.35 23.67
C GLU A 63 -0.37 -0.06 23.07
N TYR A 64 -1.49 -0.34 22.40
CA TYR A 64 -1.76 -1.58 21.69
C TYR A 64 -1.50 -1.48 20.19
N THR A 65 -0.87 -0.39 19.71
CA THR A 65 -0.50 -0.23 18.29
C THR A 65 0.33 -1.43 17.88
N ARG A 66 -0.31 -2.32 17.10
CA ARG A 66 0.29 -3.59 16.74
C ARG A 66 1.42 -3.35 15.76
N ALA A 67 2.36 -4.28 15.72
CA ALA A 67 3.37 -4.30 14.68
C ALA A 67 2.69 -4.30 13.30
N ILE A 68 3.04 -3.33 12.47
CA ILE A 68 2.52 -3.17 11.11
C ILE A 68 3.39 -3.96 10.16
N THR A 69 2.78 -4.84 9.39
CA THR A 69 3.47 -5.61 8.35
C THR A 69 3.63 -4.77 7.09
N LEU A 70 4.84 -4.69 6.56
CA LEU A 70 5.09 -4.14 5.22
C LEU A 70 4.44 -5.05 4.19
N ARG A 71 3.50 -4.51 3.40
CA ARG A 71 2.76 -5.31 2.41
C ARG A 71 3.33 -5.06 1.02
N PRO A 72 3.65 -6.09 0.23
CA PRO A 72 4.09 -5.87 -1.13
C PRO A 72 2.94 -5.26 -1.96
N ARG A 73 3.27 -4.30 -2.83
CA ARG A 73 2.31 -3.66 -3.74
C ARG A 73 1.58 -4.67 -4.61
N THR A 74 2.31 -5.68 -5.10
CA THR A 74 1.75 -6.78 -5.89
C THR A 74 2.01 -8.13 -5.20
N LYS A 75 1.06 -9.06 -5.32
CA LYS A 75 1.12 -10.38 -4.64
C LYS A 75 2.37 -11.20 -4.98
N ASN A 76 2.97 -10.97 -6.14
CA ASN A 76 4.18 -11.68 -6.61
C ASN A 76 5.47 -10.86 -6.41
N GLY A 77 5.43 -9.83 -5.59
CA GLY A 77 6.60 -9.05 -5.22
C GLY A 77 7.59 -9.82 -4.35
N TYR A 78 8.89 -9.67 -4.60
CA TYR A 78 9.98 -10.17 -3.75
C TYR A 78 10.11 -9.35 -2.46
N PRO A 79 10.70 -9.88 -1.36
CA PRO A 79 10.93 -11.27 -1.04
C PRO A 79 9.72 -11.91 -0.42
N GLN A 80 9.49 -13.16 -0.81
CA GLN A 80 8.50 -14.00 -0.17
C GLN A 80 9.10 -14.76 1.01
N ASP A 81 10.40 -14.70 1.28
CA ASP A 81 11.04 -15.54 2.29
C ASP A 81 11.12 -14.94 3.70
N PHE A 82 10.64 -13.73 3.92
CA PHE A 82 10.46 -13.18 5.27
C PHE A 82 9.28 -12.21 5.35
N MET A 83 8.75 -12.05 6.57
CA MET A 83 7.82 -11.00 6.94
C MET A 83 8.62 -9.86 7.56
N PHE A 84 8.38 -8.63 7.10
CA PHE A 84 8.95 -7.42 7.70
C PHE A 84 7.87 -6.66 8.46
N THR A 85 8.14 -6.33 9.72
CA THR A 85 7.20 -5.61 10.59
C THR A 85 7.86 -4.43 11.26
N VAL A 86 7.07 -3.41 11.55
CA VAL A 86 7.50 -2.19 12.24
C VAL A 86 6.56 -1.94 13.42
N ALA A 87 7.12 -1.67 14.59
CA ALA A 87 6.37 -1.25 15.77
C ALA A 87 7.11 -0.09 16.44
N VAL A 88 6.38 0.79 17.12
CA VAL A 88 7.00 1.77 18.02
C VAL A 88 6.83 1.29 19.45
N ARG A 89 7.92 1.29 20.22
CA ARG A 89 7.97 0.87 21.62
C ARG A 89 8.96 1.75 22.36
N ASP A 90 8.55 2.30 23.49
CA ASP A 90 9.42 3.09 24.39
C ASP A 90 10.19 4.21 23.65
N GLY A 91 9.53 4.90 22.71
CA GLY A 91 10.18 5.96 21.91
C GLY A 91 11.10 5.47 20.80
N GLN A 92 11.10 4.17 20.49
CA GLN A 92 11.93 3.57 19.43
C GLN A 92 11.08 2.88 18.36
N ALA A 93 11.41 3.11 17.09
CA ALA A 93 10.95 2.27 16.00
C ALA A 93 11.76 0.97 15.96
N VAL A 94 11.07 -0.16 16.12
CA VAL A 94 11.62 -1.52 16.09
C VAL A 94 11.21 -2.19 14.79
N PHE A 95 12.19 -2.41 13.92
CA PHE A 95 12.04 -3.14 12.67
C PHE A 95 12.37 -4.61 12.92
N THR A 96 11.46 -5.53 12.59
CA THR A 96 11.64 -6.97 12.82
C THR A 96 11.41 -7.75 11.54
N ALA A 97 12.41 -8.54 11.15
CA ALA A 97 12.31 -9.49 10.04
C ALA A 97 12.22 -10.93 10.56
N THR A 98 11.22 -11.67 10.11
CA THR A 98 11.00 -13.07 10.50
C THR A 98 10.97 -13.95 9.25
N ALA A 99 11.89 -14.92 9.14
CA ALA A 99 11.93 -15.82 8.00
C ALA A 99 10.68 -16.69 7.91
N LEU A 100 10.14 -16.83 6.70
CA LEU A 100 8.97 -17.65 6.38
C LEU A 100 9.43 -18.87 5.58
N SER A 101 9.05 -20.07 6.03
CA SER A 101 9.11 -21.27 5.20
C SER A 101 8.11 -21.20 4.06
N PHE A 102 8.34 -21.97 3.00
CA PHE A 102 7.41 -22.09 1.85
C PHE A 102 5.94 -22.30 2.27
N TRP A 103 5.67 -23.08 3.31
CA TRP A 103 4.30 -23.32 3.79
C TRP A 103 3.72 -22.09 4.51
N GLU A 104 4.52 -21.37 5.30
CA GLU A 104 4.09 -20.13 5.96
C GLU A 104 3.87 -19.01 4.96
N GLN A 105 4.64 -18.97 3.87
CA GLN A 105 4.41 -18.08 2.72
C GLN A 105 3.05 -18.36 2.06
N ARG A 106 2.70 -19.66 1.93
CA ARG A 106 1.43 -20.09 1.35
C ARG A 106 0.24 -19.82 2.27
N ASP A 107 0.41 -20.09 3.57
CA ASP A 107 -0.69 -20.14 4.54
C ASP A 107 -0.86 -18.83 5.34
N GLY A 108 0.10 -17.88 5.22
CA GLY A 108 0.01 -16.52 5.74
C GLY A 108 0.10 -16.41 7.27
N ARG A 109 0.56 -17.46 7.95
CA ARG A 109 0.73 -17.50 9.40
C ARG A 109 2.16 -17.93 9.74
N PRO A 110 3.03 -17.02 10.19
CA PRO A 110 4.31 -17.45 10.75
C PRO A 110 4.05 -18.25 12.02
N TYR A 111 4.74 -19.38 12.19
CA TYR A 111 4.90 -19.96 13.53
C TYR A 111 5.81 -19.04 14.35
N ASP A 112 5.70 -19.08 15.69
CA ASP A 112 6.55 -18.30 16.60
C ASP A 112 8.03 -18.65 16.33
N ARG A 113 8.67 -17.81 15.52
CA ARG A 113 10.08 -17.92 15.13
C ARG A 113 10.82 -16.74 15.71
N GLU A 114 12.05 -17.01 16.15
CA GLU A 114 12.96 -15.93 16.49
C GLU A 114 13.23 -15.07 15.25
N PRO A 115 13.25 -13.73 15.39
CA PRO A 115 13.59 -12.84 14.29
C PRO A 115 14.99 -13.13 13.75
N ILE A 116 15.10 -13.11 12.42
CA ILE A 116 16.39 -13.25 11.72
C ILE A 116 17.18 -11.94 11.69
N ALA A 117 16.49 -10.82 11.91
CA ALA A 117 17.10 -9.51 12.06
C ALA A 117 16.21 -8.56 12.86
N ARG A 118 16.84 -7.64 13.59
CA ARG A 118 16.16 -6.48 14.19
C ARG A 118 16.96 -5.21 13.93
N GLY A 119 16.27 -4.13 13.59
CA GLY A 119 16.82 -2.78 13.51
C GLY A 119 16.09 -1.85 14.45
N TYR A 120 16.79 -0.84 14.95
CA TYR A 120 16.25 0.13 15.91
C TYR A 120 16.57 1.55 15.47
N VAL A 121 15.59 2.45 15.62
CA VAL A 121 15.77 3.90 15.46
C VAL A 121 15.11 4.58 16.66
N ASP A 122 15.83 5.51 17.28
CA ASP A 122 15.29 6.38 18.33
C ASP A 122 14.41 7.47 17.72
N VAL A 123 13.09 7.25 17.67
CA VAL A 123 12.16 8.22 17.08
C VAL A 123 11.97 9.45 17.96
N ALA A 124 12.14 9.30 19.28
CA ALA A 124 11.99 10.38 20.25
C ALA A 124 13.09 11.45 20.14
N SER A 125 14.23 11.11 19.53
CA SER A 125 15.32 12.05 19.25
C SER A 125 15.05 13.01 18.09
N TYR A 126 13.96 12.83 17.34
CA TYR A 126 13.64 13.62 16.15
C TYR A 126 12.47 14.57 16.38
N GLU A 127 12.54 15.75 15.78
CA GLU A 127 11.43 16.69 15.69
C GLU A 127 10.65 16.47 14.38
N SER A 128 9.35 16.77 14.38
CA SER A 128 8.52 16.64 13.19
C SER A 128 8.95 17.62 12.10
N CYS A 129 9.11 17.15 10.87
CA CYS A 129 9.35 18.01 9.71
C CYS A 129 8.02 18.46 9.10
N GLU A 130 7.76 19.77 9.08
CA GLU A 130 6.53 20.35 8.50
C GLU A 130 6.62 20.53 6.98
N GLU A 131 7.81 20.74 6.42
CA GLU A 131 7.99 20.98 4.98
C GLU A 131 8.12 19.67 4.18
N TYR A 132 7.43 19.63 3.03
CA TYR A 132 7.66 18.63 1.99
C TYR A 132 9.04 18.85 1.35
N ALA A 133 10.09 18.43 2.04
CA ALA A 133 11.45 18.44 1.53
C ALA A 133 11.82 17.03 1.05
N GLY A 134 12.07 16.89 -0.25
CA GLY A 134 12.60 15.66 -0.82
C GLY A 134 13.95 15.27 -0.18
N ILE A 135 14.17 13.97 -0.05
CA ILE A 135 15.40 13.29 0.40
C ILE A 135 16.09 13.98 1.59
N SER A 136 15.52 13.82 2.79
CA SER A 136 16.28 13.98 4.03
C SER A 136 17.17 12.74 4.27
N ALA A 137 18.32 12.94 4.91
CA ALA A 137 19.18 11.82 5.32
C ALA A 137 18.40 10.93 6.30
N ALA A 138 18.31 9.63 6.00
CA ALA A 138 17.61 8.69 6.86
C ALA A 138 18.23 8.68 8.26
N PRO A 139 17.41 8.64 9.33
CA PRO A 139 17.87 8.33 10.68
C PRO A 139 18.83 7.14 10.71
N THR A 140 19.89 7.27 11.50
CA THR A 140 20.87 6.19 11.64
C THR A 140 20.29 5.08 12.50
N LEU A 141 20.45 3.83 12.06
CA LEU A 141 20.09 2.66 12.87
C LEU A 141 21.04 2.61 14.10
N ILE A 142 20.48 2.76 15.30
CA ILE A 142 21.24 2.77 16.56
C ILE A 142 21.61 1.36 17.05
N GLY A 143 20.96 0.33 16.50
CA GLY A 143 21.24 -1.07 16.79
C GLY A 143 20.84 -1.96 15.62
N TRP A 144 21.55 -3.08 15.47
CA TRP A 144 21.34 -4.04 14.39
C TRP A 144 21.70 -5.45 14.85
N ASP A 145 20.69 -6.28 15.09
CA ASP A 145 20.86 -7.68 15.44
C ASP A 145 20.80 -8.52 14.16
N ILE A 146 21.79 -9.40 13.95
CA ILE A 146 21.85 -10.33 12.81
C ILE A 146 21.85 -11.76 13.33
N ALA A 147 20.89 -12.55 12.86
CA ALA A 147 20.88 -14.00 13.05
C ALA A 147 20.87 -14.78 11.73
N ASP A 148 20.79 -14.10 10.58
CA ASP A 148 20.70 -14.72 9.27
C ASP A 148 22.07 -14.93 8.58
N PRO A 149 22.37 -16.13 8.07
CA PRO A 149 23.63 -16.38 7.36
C PRO A 149 23.65 -15.86 5.91
N TYR A 150 22.54 -15.38 5.33
CA TYR A 150 22.45 -14.97 3.93
C TYR A 150 22.66 -13.45 3.74
N PRO A 151 23.84 -13.00 3.24
CA PRO A 151 24.19 -11.58 3.25
C PRO A 151 23.29 -10.71 2.37
N ALA A 152 22.80 -11.23 1.25
CA ALA A 152 21.96 -10.46 0.33
C ALA A 152 20.55 -10.18 0.91
N ARG A 153 20.00 -11.09 1.74
CA ARG A 153 18.76 -10.81 2.49
C ARG A 153 19.01 -9.80 3.59
N MET A 154 20.14 -9.88 4.29
CA MET A 154 20.49 -8.89 5.31
C MET A 154 20.67 -7.48 4.73
N ALA A 155 21.33 -7.35 3.57
CA ALA A 155 21.46 -6.07 2.88
C ALA A 155 20.09 -5.50 2.49
N LEU A 156 19.15 -6.35 2.05
CA LEU A 156 17.79 -5.94 1.75
C LEU A 156 17.02 -5.52 3.00
N ILE A 157 17.06 -6.30 4.09
CA ILE A 157 16.38 -5.95 5.34
C ILE A 157 16.92 -4.61 5.87
N ARG A 158 18.24 -4.40 5.84
CA ARG A 158 18.84 -3.11 6.22
C ARG A 158 18.29 -1.97 5.36
N ALA A 159 18.26 -2.16 4.04
CA ALA A 159 17.71 -1.17 3.11
C ALA A 159 16.23 -0.86 3.42
N LEU A 160 15.42 -1.88 3.77
CA LEU A 160 14.03 -1.68 4.20
C LEU A 160 13.95 -0.85 5.49
N CYS A 161 14.78 -1.14 6.49
CA CYS A 161 14.81 -0.38 7.74
C CYS A 161 15.20 1.09 7.49
N GLU A 162 16.28 1.33 6.75
CA GLU A 162 16.75 2.68 6.40
C GLU A 162 15.69 3.44 5.58
N GLY A 163 15.06 2.76 4.63
CA GLY A 163 14.00 3.30 3.81
C GLY A 163 12.77 3.72 4.61
N VAL A 164 12.27 2.86 5.52
CA VAL A 164 11.14 3.24 6.39
C VAL A 164 11.56 4.32 7.38
N ALA A 165 12.76 4.23 7.96
CA ALA A 165 13.26 5.24 8.90
C ALA A 165 13.32 6.64 8.27
N SER A 166 13.60 6.75 6.97
CA SER A 166 13.62 8.04 6.28
C SER A 166 12.30 8.83 6.41
N SER A 167 11.17 8.12 6.56
CA SER A 167 9.85 8.74 6.76
C SER A 167 9.76 9.65 7.99
N ILE A 168 10.56 9.39 9.03
CA ILE A 168 10.60 10.16 10.29
C ILE A 168 10.91 11.63 10.03
N THR A 169 11.77 11.89 9.05
CA THR A 169 12.28 13.23 8.73
C THR A 169 11.60 13.87 7.51
N MET A 170 10.58 13.22 6.94
CA MET A 170 9.86 13.74 5.78
C MET A 170 8.60 14.49 6.18
N GLY A 171 8.27 15.55 5.44
CA GLY A 171 6.93 16.16 5.46
C GLY A 171 5.96 15.41 4.55
N THR A 172 4.66 15.63 4.74
CA THR A 172 3.59 15.10 3.88
C THR A 172 2.43 16.07 3.81
N GLN A 173 1.55 15.88 2.84
CA GLN A 173 0.32 16.65 2.72
C GLN A 173 -0.64 16.31 3.86
N ILE A 174 -1.25 17.34 4.44
CA ILE A 174 -2.28 17.21 5.47
C ILE A 174 -3.64 17.43 4.79
N LEU A 175 -4.59 16.54 5.05
CA LEU A 175 -5.96 16.64 4.55
C LEU A 175 -6.91 16.94 5.69
N ALA A 176 -7.74 17.97 5.52
CA ALA A 176 -8.89 18.22 6.40
C ALA A 176 -9.99 17.17 6.18
N ASP A 177 -10.93 17.04 7.11
CA ASP A 177 -12.02 16.07 7.00
C ASP A 177 -12.83 16.24 5.70
N GLY A 178 -13.07 15.14 4.99
CA GLY A 178 -13.71 15.09 3.68
C GLY A 178 -12.82 15.52 2.49
N GLN A 179 -11.58 15.97 2.72
CA GLN A 179 -10.66 16.30 1.63
C GLN A 179 -10.07 15.05 0.97
N VAL A 180 -9.75 15.23 -0.30
CA VAL A 180 -9.27 14.17 -1.19
C VAL A 180 -8.01 14.62 -1.90
N GLN A 181 -7.05 13.70 -1.97
CA GLN A 181 -5.85 13.83 -2.79
C GLN A 181 -5.80 12.71 -3.83
N VAL A 182 -5.54 13.07 -5.08
CA VAL A 182 -5.45 12.14 -6.21
C VAL A 182 -4.05 12.20 -6.79
N ASP A 183 -3.28 11.14 -6.59
CA ASP A 183 -1.88 11.10 -6.97
C ASP A 183 -1.68 10.56 -8.38
N HIS A 184 -0.91 11.30 -9.16
CA HIS A 184 -0.52 10.94 -10.52
C HIS A 184 1.00 10.99 -10.68
N LYS A 185 1.54 10.13 -11.53
CA LYS A 185 2.94 10.17 -11.97
C LYS A 185 3.02 9.83 -13.44
N ASP A 186 3.68 10.68 -14.22
CA ASP A 186 3.83 10.50 -15.67
C ASP A 186 2.48 10.29 -16.40
N GLY A 187 1.42 10.94 -15.92
CA GLY A 187 0.05 10.80 -16.44
C GLY A 187 -0.74 9.59 -15.92
N ASP A 188 -0.09 8.70 -15.17
CA ASP A 188 -0.73 7.51 -14.61
C ASP A 188 -1.27 7.79 -13.21
N LEU A 189 -2.54 7.42 -12.97
CA LEU A 189 -3.12 7.37 -11.63
C LEU A 189 -2.36 6.37 -10.76
N LEU A 190 -1.92 6.80 -9.58
CA LEU A 190 -1.19 5.98 -8.62
C LEU A 190 -2.02 5.66 -7.38
N ALA A 191 -2.73 6.65 -6.85
CA ALA A 191 -3.49 6.48 -5.62
C ALA A 191 -4.60 7.54 -5.50
N LEU A 192 -5.58 7.21 -4.65
CA LEU A 192 -6.61 8.10 -4.14
C LEU A 192 -6.55 8.03 -2.62
N HIS A 193 -6.48 9.18 -1.96
CA HIS A 193 -6.46 9.33 -0.51
C HIS A 193 -7.62 10.20 -0.08
N VAL A 194 -8.42 9.74 0.88
CA VAL A 194 -9.56 10.48 1.41
C VAL A 194 -9.42 10.54 2.92
N ASN A 195 -9.45 11.75 3.50
CA ASN A 195 -9.66 11.87 4.93
C ASN A 195 -11.15 11.67 5.23
N ALA A 196 -11.48 10.53 5.82
CA ALA A 196 -12.83 10.14 6.17
C ALA A 196 -12.97 10.02 7.70
N ILE A 197 -12.27 10.86 8.47
CA ILE A 197 -12.20 10.73 9.93
C ILE A 197 -13.58 10.81 10.60
N SER A 198 -14.47 11.68 10.13
CA SER A 198 -15.83 11.79 10.71
C SER A 198 -16.77 10.64 10.37
N THR A 199 -16.48 9.87 9.33
CA THR A 199 -17.37 8.82 8.83
C THR A 199 -16.82 7.40 9.07
N VAL A 200 -15.54 7.19 8.82
CA VAL A 200 -14.86 5.88 8.87
C VAL A 200 -13.82 5.81 9.99
N GLY A 201 -13.45 6.95 10.59
CA GLY A 201 -12.49 7.01 11.69
C GLY A 201 -11.03 7.13 11.25
N GLY A 202 -10.76 7.53 10.00
CA GLY A 202 -9.40 7.89 9.57
C GLY A 202 -9.26 7.98 8.06
N MET A 203 -8.01 7.90 7.60
CA MET A 203 -7.64 7.94 6.18
C MET A 203 -8.02 6.64 5.44
N VAL A 204 -8.78 6.78 4.36
CA VAL A 204 -9.13 5.69 3.45
C VAL A 204 -8.36 5.85 2.14
N ARG A 205 -7.80 4.76 1.60
CA ARG A 205 -6.92 4.81 0.43
C ARG A 205 -7.31 3.77 -0.62
N ALA A 206 -7.26 4.15 -1.89
CA ALA A 206 -7.24 3.23 -3.02
C ALA A 206 -5.91 3.34 -3.76
N LEU A 207 -5.11 2.28 -3.72
CA LEU A 207 -3.76 2.25 -4.27
C LEU A 207 -3.73 1.43 -5.55
N ILE A 208 -3.40 2.07 -6.69
CA ILE A 208 -3.43 1.42 -7.99
C ILE A 208 -2.33 0.35 -8.05
N ILE A 209 -2.70 -0.88 -8.36
CA ILE A 209 -1.78 -2.01 -8.53
C ILE A 209 -1.63 -2.41 -9.99
N GLU A 210 -2.65 -2.16 -10.81
CA GLU A 210 -2.69 -2.49 -12.22
C GLU A 210 -3.66 -1.56 -12.96
N GLN A 211 -3.40 -1.36 -14.25
CA GLN A 211 -4.27 -0.62 -15.15
C GLN A 211 -4.50 -1.46 -16.40
N ASP A 212 -5.76 -1.70 -16.77
CA ASP A 212 -6.10 -2.29 -18.07
C ASP A 212 -5.87 -1.23 -19.14
N ARG A 213 -4.92 -1.45 -20.04
CA ARG A 213 -4.55 -0.51 -21.10
C ARG A 213 -4.75 -1.14 -22.46
N VAL A 214 -5.29 -0.35 -23.39
CA VAL A 214 -5.48 -0.74 -24.78
C VAL A 214 -4.82 0.27 -25.72
N PRO A 215 -4.41 -0.13 -26.94
CA PRO A 215 -3.90 0.81 -27.92
C PRO A 215 -4.91 1.93 -28.19
N SER A 216 -4.45 3.18 -28.19
CA SER A 216 -5.23 4.32 -28.68
C SER A 216 -5.62 4.04 -30.13
N GLY A 217 -6.91 4.07 -30.44
CA GLY A 217 -7.46 3.74 -31.76
C GLY A 217 -7.09 4.72 -32.89
N VAL A 218 -6.06 5.56 -32.71
CA VAL A 218 -5.61 6.56 -33.68
C VAL A 218 -4.22 6.19 -34.19
N SER A 219 -4.14 5.16 -35.02
CA SER A 219 -3.00 5.00 -35.93
C SER A 219 -3.23 5.88 -37.16
N THR A 220 -2.82 7.14 -37.10
CA THR A 220 -2.66 7.97 -38.30
C THR A 220 -1.19 8.26 -38.53
N GLY A 221 -0.60 7.57 -39.49
CA GLY A 221 0.58 8.06 -40.21
C GLY A 221 1.92 7.45 -39.82
N THR A 222 2.38 6.56 -40.69
CA THR A 222 3.78 6.26 -41.03
C THR A 222 4.83 7.26 -40.53
N THR A 223 5.65 6.87 -39.56
CA THR A 223 7.02 7.39 -39.48
C THR A 223 7.99 6.33 -38.95
N THR A 224 9.06 6.15 -39.70
CA THR A 224 10.15 5.19 -39.49
C THR A 224 10.93 5.45 -38.20
N GLY A 225 11.22 4.39 -37.45
CA GLY A 225 12.48 4.27 -36.71
C GLY A 225 12.60 5.06 -35.42
N ALA A 226 11.66 4.91 -34.49
CA ALA A 226 11.89 5.11 -33.07
C ALA A 226 10.95 4.19 -32.28
N SER A 227 11.43 3.63 -31.17
CA SER A 227 10.70 2.71 -30.29
C SER A 227 9.32 3.28 -29.88
N GLU A 228 8.28 2.93 -30.64
CA GLU A 228 6.88 3.26 -30.35
C GLU A 228 6.46 2.52 -29.08
N ARG A 229 6.55 3.22 -27.94
CA ARG A 229 5.58 3.01 -26.87
C ARG A 229 4.25 3.40 -27.51
N ALA A 230 3.55 2.43 -28.10
CA ALA A 230 2.21 2.66 -28.64
C ALA A 230 1.43 3.47 -27.59
N ASP A 231 0.75 4.54 -27.98
CA ASP A 231 -0.04 5.37 -27.07
C ASP A 231 -1.10 4.48 -26.42
N LEU A 232 -0.78 3.94 -25.24
CA LEU A 232 -1.65 3.04 -24.50
C LEU A 232 -2.56 3.90 -23.63
N GLN A 233 -3.87 3.74 -23.80
CA GLN A 233 -4.86 4.46 -23.01
C GLN A 233 -5.49 3.52 -21.98
N THR A 234 -5.66 4.05 -20.76
CA THR A 234 -6.23 3.29 -19.65
C THR A 234 -7.75 3.16 -19.79
N ARG A 235 -8.22 1.93 -19.71
CA ARG A 235 -9.62 1.52 -19.78
C ARG A 235 -10.22 1.25 -18.41
N ALA A 236 -9.45 0.69 -17.48
CA ALA A 236 -9.89 0.40 -16.13
C ALA A 236 -8.72 0.41 -15.15
N TYR A 237 -9.03 0.66 -13.89
CA TYR A 237 -8.09 0.65 -12.77
C TYR A 237 -8.36 -0.55 -11.86
N TYR A 238 -7.29 -1.12 -11.31
CA TYR A 238 -7.34 -2.11 -10.24
C TYR A 238 -6.56 -1.55 -9.06
N ALA A 239 -7.17 -1.51 -7.90
CA ALA A 239 -6.57 -0.98 -6.68
C ALA A 239 -6.69 -1.93 -5.50
N ASN A 240 -5.75 -1.81 -4.56
CA ASN A 240 -5.94 -2.26 -3.19
C ASN A 240 -6.67 -1.17 -2.40
N VAL A 241 -7.64 -1.56 -1.57
CA VAL A 241 -8.33 -0.67 -0.62
C VAL A 241 -7.70 -0.84 0.75
N LEU A 242 -7.27 0.26 1.35
CA LEU A 242 -6.80 0.35 2.73
C LEU A 242 -7.81 1.18 3.53
N SER A 243 -8.24 0.62 4.66
CA SER A 243 -9.23 1.21 5.57
C SER A 243 -8.66 1.18 6.99
N PRO A 244 -8.92 2.21 7.81
CA PRO A 244 -8.56 2.18 9.23
C PRO A 244 -9.36 1.11 10.00
N VAL A 245 -10.49 0.66 9.44
CA VAL A 245 -11.34 -0.37 10.07
C VAL A 245 -10.67 -1.75 9.96
N PRO A 246 -10.43 -2.45 11.09
CA PRO A 246 -9.79 -3.76 11.07
C PRO A 246 -10.54 -4.77 10.20
N GLY A 247 -9.80 -5.42 9.28
CA GLY A 247 -10.35 -6.45 8.40
C GLY A 247 -11.04 -5.93 7.14
N GLU A 248 -11.18 -4.61 6.97
CA GLU A 248 -11.71 -3.99 5.74
C GLU A 248 -10.60 -3.76 4.70
N PHE A 249 -9.94 -4.86 4.32
CA PHE A 249 -8.98 -4.88 3.21
C PHE A 249 -9.60 -5.56 2.00
N GLY A 250 -9.33 -5.08 0.79
CA GLY A 250 -9.88 -5.66 -0.43
C GLY A 250 -9.34 -5.05 -1.71
N ASN A 251 -9.98 -5.39 -2.82
CA ASN A 251 -9.66 -4.86 -4.13
C ASN A 251 -10.83 -4.11 -4.72
N LEU A 252 -10.54 -3.02 -5.43
CA LEU A 252 -11.52 -2.21 -6.14
C LEU A 252 -11.14 -2.16 -7.61
N VAL A 253 -12.12 -2.39 -8.48
CA VAL A 253 -11.94 -2.34 -9.94
C VAL A 253 -12.97 -1.38 -10.52
N TRP A 254 -12.56 -0.44 -11.36
CA TRP A 254 -13.50 0.52 -11.97
C TRP A 254 -13.00 1.07 -13.30
N SER A 255 -13.94 1.48 -14.13
CA SER A 255 -13.70 2.42 -15.23
C SER A 255 -14.35 3.78 -14.93
N ARG A 256 -15.48 3.79 -14.24
CA ARG A 256 -16.14 4.97 -13.67
C ARG A 256 -16.59 4.65 -12.25
N SER A 257 -16.94 5.67 -11.46
CA SER A 257 -17.47 5.46 -10.11
C SER A 257 -18.72 4.56 -10.11
N GLU A 258 -19.58 4.65 -11.11
CA GLU A 258 -20.85 3.92 -11.15
C GLU A 258 -20.69 2.42 -11.44
N ASP A 259 -19.59 2.03 -12.09
CA ASP A 259 -19.27 0.64 -12.42
C ASP A 259 -18.22 0.01 -11.50
N ALA A 260 -17.88 0.69 -10.41
CA ALA A 260 -16.93 0.19 -9.44
C ALA A 260 -17.41 -1.12 -8.78
N GLU A 261 -16.50 -2.08 -8.70
CA GLU A 261 -16.70 -3.41 -8.16
C GLU A 261 -15.69 -3.68 -7.04
N TYR A 262 -16.20 -4.00 -5.84
CA TYR A 262 -15.39 -4.29 -4.67
C TYR A 262 -15.33 -5.78 -4.35
N TYR A 263 -14.12 -6.28 -4.18
CA TYR A 263 -13.80 -7.67 -3.87
C TYR A 263 -13.12 -7.72 -2.49
N PRO A 264 -13.82 -8.18 -1.44
CA PRO A 264 -13.24 -8.24 -0.11
C PRO A 264 -12.10 -9.25 -0.08
N TYR A 265 -11.01 -8.90 0.60
CA TYR A 265 -9.87 -9.80 0.71
C TYR A 265 -10.23 -10.99 1.60
N ARG A 266 -10.03 -12.21 1.09
CA ARG A 266 -10.15 -13.43 1.89
C ARG A 266 -8.80 -14.15 1.93
N PRO A 267 -8.20 -14.35 3.12
CA PRO A 267 -6.90 -15.01 3.27
C PRO A 267 -6.86 -16.46 2.75
N THR A 268 -8.02 -17.12 2.65
CA THR A 268 -8.09 -18.55 2.28
C THR A 268 -8.31 -18.77 0.79
N ARG A 269 -7.25 -19.27 0.16
CA ARG A 269 -7.13 -20.11 -1.03
C ARG A 269 -7.83 -19.65 -2.31
N HIS A 270 -7.01 -19.65 -3.37
CA HIS A 270 -7.29 -19.49 -4.79
C HIS A 270 -7.18 -18.05 -5.30
N LYS A 271 -6.57 -17.93 -6.48
CA LYS A 271 -6.53 -16.73 -7.31
C LYS A 271 -7.92 -16.07 -7.39
N PRO A 272 -8.03 -14.76 -7.69
CA PRO A 272 -9.27 -13.99 -7.72
C PRO A 272 -10.23 -14.36 -8.87
N ILE A 273 -10.26 -15.61 -9.31
CA ILE A 273 -10.99 -16.01 -10.53
C ILE A 273 -12.50 -16.14 -10.27
N PHE A 274 -12.98 -16.26 -9.01
CA PHE A 274 -14.38 -16.62 -8.73
C PHE A 274 -15.05 -15.96 -7.50
N HIS A 275 -14.59 -14.81 -7.02
CA HIS A 275 -15.40 -14.06 -6.06
C HIS A 275 -16.30 -13.09 -6.82
N ALA A 276 -17.61 -13.21 -6.65
CA ALA A 276 -18.52 -12.20 -7.15
C ALA A 276 -18.25 -10.88 -6.41
N PRO A 277 -18.35 -9.73 -7.09
CA PRO A 277 -18.23 -8.44 -6.43
C PRO A 277 -19.29 -8.30 -5.34
N SER A 278 -18.95 -7.56 -4.30
CA SER A 278 -19.87 -7.26 -3.22
C SER A 278 -21.06 -6.48 -3.78
N PRO A 279 -22.31 -6.86 -3.45
CA PRO A 279 -23.46 -6.08 -3.87
C PRO A 279 -23.41 -4.70 -3.18
N PRO A 280 -23.97 -3.63 -3.81
CA PRO A 280 -23.89 -2.27 -3.30
C PRO A 280 -24.33 -2.11 -1.83
N GLN A 281 -25.34 -2.87 -1.41
CA GLN A 281 -25.88 -2.82 -0.05
C GLN A 281 -24.96 -3.44 1.02
N LYS A 282 -23.88 -4.11 0.60
CA LYS A 282 -22.89 -4.76 1.49
C LYS A 282 -21.50 -4.14 1.35
N LEU A 283 -21.38 -3.00 0.69
CA LEU A 283 -20.11 -2.32 0.58
C LEU A 283 -19.71 -1.75 1.94
N PRO A 284 -18.45 -1.97 2.39
CA PRO A 284 -17.90 -1.26 3.54
C PRO A 284 -18.03 0.25 3.38
N LEU A 285 -18.19 0.98 4.48
CA LEU A 285 -18.36 2.44 4.43
C LEU A 285 -17.14 3.12 3.79
N ALA A 286 -15.93 2.64 4.09
CA ALA A 286 -14.69 3.07 3.45
C ALA A 286 -14.76 3.00 1.91
N VAL A 287 -15.35 1.94 1.36
CA VAL A 287 -15.49 1.75 -0.08
C VAL A 287 -16.53 2.71 -0.65
N GLN A 288 -17.63 2.95 0.06
CA GLN A 288 -18.65 3.91 -0.35
C GLN A 288 -18.06 5.32 -0.46
N VAL A 289 -17.27 5.75 0.52
CA VAL A 289 -16.55 7.04 0.50
C VAL A 289 -15.60 7.13 -0.69
N LEU A 290 -14.79 6.09 -0.94
CA LEU A 290 -13.89 6.09 -2.11
C LEU A 290 -14.65 6.24 -3.43
N MET A 291 -15.79 5.55 -3.57
CA MET A 291 -16.61 5.56 -4.79
C MET A 291 -17.10 6.95 -5.20
N GLU A 292 -17.30 7.86 -4.25
CA GLU A 292 -17.72 9.24 -4.53
C GLU A 292 -16.63 10.08 -5.23
N HIS A 293 -15.37 9.63 -5.14
CA HIS A 293 -14.21 10.38 -5.60
C HIS A 293 -13.38 9.67 -6.68
N LEU A 294 -13.83 8.49 -7.14
CA LEU A 294 -13.09 7.73 -8.14
C LEU A 294 -12.98 8.49 -9.47
N PRO A 295 -11.76 8.76 -9.96
CA PRO A 295 -11.60 9.35 -11.28
C PRO A 295 -12.02 8.36 -12.37
N ALA A 296 -12.63 8.87 -13.43
CA ALA A 296 -12.96 8.07 -14.60
C ALA A 296 -11.69 7.73 -15.39
N ALA A 297 -11.60 6.48 -15.87
CA ALA A 297 -10.56 6.08 -16.79
C ALA A 297 -10.69 6.84 -18.13
N PRO A 298 -9.58 7.17 -18.80
CA PRO A 298 -9.60 7.88 -20.10
C PRO A 298 -10.54 7.26 -21.13
N LEU A 299 -10.59 5.92 -21.20
CA LEU A 299 -11.48 5.19 -22.14
C LEU A 299 -12.80 4.74 -21.52
N ALA A 300 -13.21 5.26 -20.37
CA ALA A 300 -14.42 4.82 -19.69
C ALA A 300 -15.70 5.04 -20.51
N ALA A 301 -15.71 6.01 -21.44
CA ALA A 301 -16.86 6.26 -22.33
C ALA A 301 -17.09 5.20 -23.41
N THR A 302 -16.08 4.40 -23.74
CA THR A 302 -16.22 3.29 -24.70
C THR A 302 -16.70 2.00 -24.02
N ARG A 303 -16.71 1.97 -22.68
CA ARG A 303 -17.27 0.88 -21.87
C ARG A 303 -18.71 1.22 -21.50
N THR A 304 -19.67 0.58 -22.15
CA THR A 304 -20.99 0.40 -21.52
C THR A 304 -20.81 -0.65 -20.45
N ALA A 305 -20.82 -0.25 -19.18
CA ALA A 305 -20.96 -1.22 -18.09
C ALA A 305 -22.18 -2.10 -18.39
N PRO A 306 -22.10 -3.43 -18.27
CA PRO A 306 -23.28 -4.26 -18.39
C PRO A 306 -24.32 -3.72 -17.40
N LYS A 307 -25.56 -3.46 -17.86
CA LYS A 307 -26.64 -2.96 -17.00
C LYS A 307 -26.62 -3.80 -15.74
N ARG A 308 -26.40 -3.16 -14.58
CA ARG A 308 -26.57 -3.82 -13.27
C ARG A 308 -27.90 -4.55 -13.37
N ARG A 309 -27.91 -5.89 -13.24
CA ARG A 309 -29.18 -6.62 -13.20
C ARG A 309 -30.00 -5.92 -12.12
N PRO A 310 -31.18 -5.38 -12.42
CA PRO A 310 -32.05 -4.90 -11.37
C PRO A 310 -32.22 -6.08 -10.43
N TYR A 311 -31.91 -5.88 -9.14
CA TYR A 311 -32.35 -6.81 -8.12
C TYR A 311 -33.87 -6.85 -8.24
N LEU A 312 -34.41 -7.90 -8.85
CA LEU A 312 -35.84 -8.15 -8.84
C LEU A 312 -36.22 -8.40 -7.37
N PRO A 313 -37.04 -7.55 -6.75
CA PRO A 313 -37.61 -7.87 -5.46
C PRO A 313 -38.50 -9.09 -5.66
N GLY A 314 -38.17 -10.22 -5.04
CA GLY A 314 -39.05 -11.40 -5.03
C GLY A 314 -38.57 -12.66 -5.77
N GLN A 315 -37.26 -12.91 -5.94
CA GLN A 315 -36.82 -14.28 -6.20
C GLN A 315 -36.98 -15.13 -4.94
N VAL A 316 -38.18 -15.67 -4.80
CA VAL A 316 -38.55 -16.75 -3.88
C VAL A 316 -37.49 -17.85 -3.97
N ARG A 317 -36.86 -18.16 -2.83
CA ARG A 317 -36.04 -19.38 -2.68
C ARG A 317 -36.90 -20.58 -3.04
N ILE A 318 -36.68 -21.16 -4.21
CA ILE A 318 -37.10 -22.54 -4.46
C ILE A 318 -36.10 -23.40 -3.70
N SER A 319 -36.49 -23.81 -2.49
CA SER A 319 -35.80 -24.87 -1.77
C SER A 319 -35.97 -26.18 -2.55
N SER A 320 -34.89 -26.71 -3.09
CA SER A 320 -34.87 -28.10 -3.55
C SER A 320 -35.05 -29.04 -2.35
N PRO A 321 -35.89 -30.08 -2.44
CA PRO A 321 -36.03 -31.06 -1.38
C PRO A 321 -34.76 -31.91 -1.29
N ARG A 322 -34.33 -32.18 -0.06
CA ARG A 322 -33.26 -33.14 0.23
C ARG A 322 -33.71 -34.55 -0.18
N HIS A 323 -32.85 -35.24 -0.91
CA HIS A 323 -32.73 -36.69 -0.86
C HIS A 323 -31.32 -37.01 -0.36
#